data_AF-A0AAU1IPS4-F1
#
_entry.id   AF-A0AAU1IPS4-F1
#
_cell.length_a   1.000
_cell.length_b   1.000
_cell.length_c   1.000
_cell.angle_alpha   90.00
_cell.angle_beta   90.00
_cell.angle_gamma   90.00
#
_symmetry.space_group_name_H-M   'P 1'
#
loop_
_entity.id
_entity.type
_entity.pdbx_description
1 polymer ?
#
loop_
_entity_poly.entity_id
_entity_poly.type
_entity_poly.pdbx_seq_one_letter_code
_entity_poly.pdbx_strand_id
1 'polypeptide(L)'
;MEWLSAENVVAVGTALLGIVASGVMVWYERRVPRRKRIGYRVQMDNPIGDDVRSGRANRRLGLFDEVPGMSDATLVLLRIENDGSQSIADNDYTGRELHGLTAVFTDRTIRGVSVTQPVGTDHLMDHFTPAAGLGYDGNTLRIPRVPLNPRDHFKLLVLLSGGDVGCPIRLIGGIRDGEVHPNRSATPDDKAPLFSRASRLITIMLTVCVVTLAAIVVLRDDSPPPIGCARGTLTVTGSTAFAPVVEEVAKKYARDCEGAQVTVDPHGSTAGVRELEATGLAAKNGSPAVVALSDGPRPSDMPQLRENRIAVSVFAIVVNNGVRLKNLSTADVRRLYRGEITNWKQLGGPDLAVHLVSRDANSGTRQVFQRRVLKRGEIANSSVDCVHKDDPTAPVIRCELDSTDQVLTQVAELPGAIGYSELTLASGAKGLHTLDLDGHPPSVDAIEHGTSDYPYREIEYAYTYGQPPADSLASSFLTYLSRGNGQDVIRTHGHIPCWTPEGLKLCA
;
A
#
# COMPACT_ATOMS: atom_id res chain seq x y z
N MET A 1 -10.60 18.85 14.27
CA MET A 1 -9.16 18.75 14.56
C MET A 1 -8.70 17.33 14.23
N GLU A 2 -8.73 16.95 12.95
CA GLU A 2 -8.49 15.56 12.49
C GLU A 2 -7.11 15.33 11.87
N TRP A 3 -6.21 16.32 11.96
CA TRP A 3 -4.88 16.20 11.34
C TRP A 3 -3.84 15.47 12.22
N LEU A 4 -4.15 15.24 13.50
CA LEU A 4 -3.29 14.53 14.45
C LEU A 4 -3.57 13.01 14.44
N SER A 5 -3.52 12.37 13.27
CA SER A 5 -3.38 10.91 13.26
C SER A 5 -1.95 10.56 13.71
N ALA A 6 -1.77 9.42 14.39
CA ALA A 6 -0.44 8.96 14.79
C ALA A 6 0.52 8.86 13.59
N GLU A 7 -0.03 8.57 12.41
CA GLU A 7 0.70 8.49 11.14
C GLU A 7 1.18 9.86 10.66
N ASN A 8 0.35 10.90 10.73
CA ASN A 8 0.74 12.26 10.39
C ASN A 8 1.79 12.80 11.37
N VAL A 9 1.69 12.45 12.66
CA VAL A 9 2.69 12.83 13.67
C VAL A 9 4.04 12.16 13.38
N VAL A 10 4.04 10.89 12.97
CA VAL A 10 5.26 10.17 12.59
C VAL A 10 5.84 10.71 11.28
N ALA A 11 5.02 10.97 10.26
CA ALA A 11 5.46 11.52 8.98
C ALA A 11 6.05 12.93 9.12
N VAL A 12 5.37 13.81 9.85
CA VAL A 12 5.84 15.18 10.12
C VAL A 12 7.08 15.14 11.02
N GLY A 13 7.08 14.29 12.06
CA GLY A 13 8.22 14.13 12.96
C GLY A 13 9.49 13.66 12.24
N THR A 14 9.36 12.70 11.32
CA THR A 14 10.50 12.18 10.54
C THR A 14 10.99 13.18 9.48
N ALA A 15 10.10 13.90 8.81
CA ALA A 15 10.46 14.97 7.89
C ALA A 15 11.23 16.11 8.60
N LEU A 16 10.75 16.53 9.76
CA LEU A 16 11.43 17.52 10.59
C LEU A 16 12.82 17.04 11.03
N LEU A 17 12.95 15.76 11.41
CA LEU A 17 14.21 15.19 11.84
C LEU A 17 15.24 15.14 10.69
N GLY A 18 14.80 14.85 9.46
CA GLY A 18 15.65 14.91 8.27
C GLY A 18 16.13 16.34 7.93
N ILE A 19 15.26 17.33 8.09
CA ILE A 19 15.61 18.76 7.90
C ILE A 19 16.63 19.20 8.97
N VAL A 20 16.39 18.86 10.24
CA VAL A 20 17.29 19.20 11.35
C VAL A 20 18.65 18.52 11.16
N ALA A 21 18.69 17.23 10.81
CA ALA A 21 19.94 16.52 10.56
C ALA A 21 20.77 17.17 9.43
N SER A 22 20.11 17.57 8.33
CA SER A 22 20.74 18.28 7.22
C SER A 22 21.25 19.67 7.65
N GLY A 23 20.46 20.40 8.44
CA GLY A 23 20.86 21.69 9.01
C GLY A 23 22.06 21.58 9.95
N VAL A 24 22.11 20.55 10.80
CA VAL A 24 23.24 20.26 11.70
C VAL A 24 24.50 19.91 10.90
N MET A 25 24.39 19.17 9.80
CA MET A 25 25.53 18.85 8.94
C MET A 25 26.12 20.12 8.30
N VAL A 26 25.27 20.98 7.72
CA VAL A 26 25.71 22.26 7.13
C VAL A 26 26.32 23.18 8.20
N TRP A 27 25.72 23.22 9.40
CA TRP A 27 26.24 23.97 10.54
C TRP A 27 27.62 23.46 10.98
N TYR A 28 27.78 22.14 11.07
CA TYR A 28 29.04 21.50 11.45
C TYR A 28 30.14 21.77 10.42
N GLU A 29 29.89 21.58 9.13
CA GLU A 29 30.88 21.91 8.09
C GLU A 29 31.31 23.39 8.09
N ARG A 30 30.39 24.30 8.44
CA ARG A 30 30.71 25.73 8.57
C ARG A 30 31.39 26.11 9.89
N ARG A 31 31.22 25.34 10.96
CA ARG A 31 31.69 25.69 12.32
C ARG A 31 32.85 24.84 12.82
N VAL A 32 33.16 23.70 12.22
CA VAL A 32 34.32 22.89 12.62
C VAL A 32 35.60 23.65 12.29
N PRO A 33 36.44 23.94 13.29
CA PRO A 33 37.53 24.89 13.13
C PRO A 33 38.55 24.35 12.12
N ARG A 34 38.72 25.09 11.01
CA ARG A 34 39.93 25.02 10.20
C ARG A 34 41.11 25.36 11.13
N ARG A 35 42.04 24.44 11.38
CA ARG A 35 43.16 24.68 12.32
C ARG A 35 44.48 24.82 11.55
N LYS A 36 45.34 25.72 12.02
CA LYS A 36 46.76 25.80 11.64
C LYS A 36 47.52 24.73 12.41
N ARG A 37 48.22 23.83 11.72
CA ARG A 37 48.94 22.72 12.35
C ARG A 37 50.28 22.54 11.65
N ILE A 38 51.36 22.50 12.43
CA ILE A 38 52.69 22.14 11.94
C ILE A 38 53.00 20.74 12.45
N GLY A 39 52.98 19.78 11.53
CA GLY A 39 53.42 18.43 11.77
C GLY A 39 54.93 18.31 11.52
N TYR A 40 55.64 17.59 12.38
CA TYR A 40 57.04 17.22 12.11
C TYR A 40 57.29 15.73 12.28
N ARG A 41 58.18 15.18 11.46
CA ARG A 41 58.56 13.77 11.52
C ARG A 41 60.01 13.53 11.10
N VAL A 42 60.64 12.59 11.78
CA VAL A 42 61.97 12.09 11.43
C VAL A 42 61.79 11.07 10.32
N GLN A 43 62.20 11.41 9.09
CA GLN A 43 62.14 10.50 7.94
C GLN A 43 63.33 9.56 7.86
N MET A 44 64.47 9.98 8.39
CA MET A 44 65.72 9.24 8.42
C MET A 44 66.47 9.64 9.68
N ASP A 45 67.05 8.67 10.38
CA ASP A 45 68.02 8.84 11.45
C ASP A 45 68.99 7.68 11.33
N ASN A 46 70.13 7.90 10.65
CA ASN A 46 71.07 6.85 10.30
C ASN A 46 72.48 7.22 10.78
N PRO A 47 73.29 6.25 11.20
CA PRO A 47 74.70 6.51 11.48
C PRO A 47 75.48 6.73 10.18
N ILE A 48 76.52 7.56 10.23
CA ILE A 48 77.51 7.75 9.19
C ILE A 48 78.83 7.15 9.72
N GLY A 49 79.24 6.00 9.18
CA GLY A 49 80.45 5.28 9.60
C GLY A 49 80.15 3.87 10.12
N ASP A 50 81.19 3.20 10.63
CA ASP A 50 81.08 1.87 11.22
C ASP A 50 80.59 1.99 12.68
N ASP A 51 79.28 1.89 12.90
CA ASP A 51 78.69 1.90 14.24
C ASP A 51 78.97 0.55 14.96
N VAL A 52 80.01 0.53 15.79
CA VAL A 52 80.44 -0.68 16.54
C VAL A 52 79.56 -0.95 17.78
N ARG A 53 78.69 -0.01 18.21
CA ARG A 53 77.97 -0.14 19.50
C ARG A 53 76.60 -0.80 19.41
N SER A 54 75.92 -0.77 18.25
CA SER A 54 74.55 -1.30 18.14
C SER A 54 74.43 -2.79 17.74
N GLY A 55 75.55 -3.54 17.63
CA GLY A 55 75.53 -4.99 17.43
C GLY A 55 74.90 -5.48 16.11
N ARG A 56 74.52 -4.56 15.21
CA ARG A 56 74.03 -4.87 13.86
C ARG A 56 75.07 -4.42 12.84
N ALA A 57 75.86 -5.38 12.37
CA ALA A 57 76.90 -5.17 11.39
C ALA A 57 76.32 -4.71 10.04
N ASN A 58 76.38 -3.40 9.78
CA ASN A 58 76.40 -2.85 8.44
C ASN A 58 77.71 -2.08 8.29
N ARG A 59 78.80 -2.80 7.98
CA ARG A 59 80.07 -2.14 7.64
C ARG A 59 79.86 -1.30 6.39
N ARG A 60 79.99 0.00 6.52
CA ARG A 60 80.05 0.92 5.38
C ARG A 60 81.36 1.68 5.52
N LEU A 61 82.38 1.18 4.83
CA LEU A 61 83.68 1.85 4.66
C LEU A 61 83.45 3.28 4.15
N GLY A 62 83.58 4.24 5.05
CA GLY A 62 83.60 5.67 4.76
C GLY A 62 84.80 6.30 5.45
N LEU A 63 85.47 7.23 4.78
CA LEU A 63 86.67 7.94 5.26
C LEU A 63 86.36 8.95 6.41
N PHE A 64 85.29 8.73 7.18
CA PHE A 64 84.82 9.66 8.21
C PHE A 64 85.53 9.49 9.56
N ASP A 65 86.20 8.35 9.78
CA ASP A 65 86.98 8.07 10.99
C ASP A 65 88.27 8.90 11.10
N GLU A 66 88.69 9.57 10.01
CA GLU A 66 89.91 10.39 9.98
C GLU A 66 89.68 11.84 10.45
N VAL A 67 88.42 12.26 10.62
CA VAL A 67 88.10 13.63 11.04
C VAL A 67 87.75 13.68 12.53
N PRO A 68 88.42 14.52 13.34
CA PRO A 68 88.16 14.61 14.78
C PRO A 68 86.69 14.86 15.10
N GLY A 69 86.07 13.97 15.88
CA GLY A 69 84.69 14.12 16.37
C GLY A 69 83.58 13.61 15.44
N MET A 70 83.90 12.81 14.40
CA MET A 70 82.92 12.20 13.49
C MET A 70 82.75 10.68 13.62
N SER A 71 83.39 10.03 14.60
CA SER A 71 83.23 8.58 14.86
C SER A 71 81.80 8.18 15.26
N ASP A 72 81.04 9.11 15.84
CA ASP A 72 79.64 8.93 16.25
C ASP A 72 78.70 9.84 15.44
N ALA A 73 79.00 10.04 14.16
CA ALA A 73 78.20 10.92 13.30
C ALA A 73 76.85 10.28 12.95
N THR A 74 75.76 11.04 13.08
CA THR A 74 74.43 10.62 12.63
C THR A 74 73.84 11.64 11.66
N LEU A 75 73.07 11.15 10.70
CA LEU A 75 72.38 11.96 9.69
C LEU A 75 70.88 11.85 9.88
N VAL A 76 70.26 12.98 10.20
CA VAL A 76 68.82 13.07 10.42
C VAL A 76 68.15 13.84 9.28
N LEU A 77 67.09 13.29 8.70
CA LEU A 77 66.21 14.01 7.79
C LEU A 77 64.89 14.33 8.50
N LEU A 78 64.76 15.57 8.98
CA LEU A 78 63.56 16.07 9.66
C LEU A 78 62.63 16.73 8.64
N ARG A 79 61.43 16.18 8.43
CA ARG A 79 60.40 16.81 7.61
C ARG A 79 59.46 17.63 8.48
N ILE A 80 59.21 18.87 8.08
CA ILE A 80 58.26 19.79 8.71
C ILE A 80 57.23 20.17 7.65
N GLU A 81 55.94 20.07 7.98
CA GLU A 81 54.84 20.28 7.04
C GLU A 81 53.64 20.96 7.69
N ASN A 82 52.86 21.68 6.88
CA ASN A 82 51.54 22.14 7.28
C ASN A 82 50.51 21.04 6.97
N ASP A 83 50.17 20.23 7.98
CA ASP A 83 49.13 19.21 7.91
C ASP A 83 47.75 19.72 8.39
N GLY A 84 47.63 21.04 8.57
CA GLY A 84 46.39 21.75 8.83
C GLY A 84 45.63 22.12 7.54
N SER A 85 44.44 22.70 7.72
CA SER A 85 43.58 23.16 6.61
C SER A 85 43.64 24.66 6.34
N GLN A 86 44.46 25.41 7.10
CA GLN A 86 44.73 26.82 6.89
C GLN A 86 46.20 27.05 6.53
N SER A 87 46.49 28.06 5.70
CA SER A 87 47.85 28.55 5.49
C SER A 87 48.42 29.15 6.78
N ILE A 88 49.74 29.02 6.95
CA ILE A 88 50.50 29.59 8.05
C ILE A 88 51.34 30.72 7.47
N ALA A 89 51.15 31.94 7.97
CA ALA A 89 51.92 33.11 7.57
C ALA A 89 53.04 33.41 8.57
N ASP A 90 53.97 34.28 8.19
CA ASP A 90 55.10 34.71 9.05
C ASP A 90 54.64 35.26 10.42
N ASN A 91 53.53 36.00 10.45
CA ASN A 91 52.96 36.59 11.66
C ASN A 91 52.17 35.60 12.55
N ASP A 92 52.03 34.34 12.13
CA ASP A 92 51.36 33.29 12.90
C ASP A 92 52.29 32.62 13.91
N TYR A 93 53.61 32.71 13.71
CA TYR A 93 54.59 32.24 14.68
C TYR A 93 54.55 33.13 15.92
N THR A 94 54.34 32.53 17.09
CA THR A 94 54.17 33.28 18.35
C THR A 94 55.48 33.63 19.03
N GLY A 95 56.61 33.07 18.58
CA GLY A 95 57.94 33.39 19.08
C GLY A 95 58.27 34.87 18.84
N ARG A 96 58.91 35.54 19.81
CA ARG A 96 59.40 36.92 19.65
C ARG A 96 60.75 36.99 18.92
N GLU A 97 61.40 35.84 18.76
CA GLU A 97 62.70 35.72 18.13
C GLU A 97 62.59 35.75 16.60
N LEU A 98 63.73 35.96 15.93
CA LEU A 98 63.81 35.93 14.45
C LEU A 98 63.41 34.57 13.87
N HIS A 99 63.59 33.49 14.64
CA HIS A 99 63.19 32.15 14.25
C HIS A 99 61.78 31.80 14.77
N GLY A 100 61.07 30.96 14.01
CA GLY A 100 59.69 30.55 14.32
C GLY A 100 59.61 29.22 15.07
N LEU A 101 60.56 28.31 14.81
CA LEU A 101 60.60 26.97 15.38
C LEU A 101 62.02 26.63 15.82
N THR A 102 62.13 25.71 16.78
CA THR A 102 63.40 25.29 17.38
C THR A 102 63.43 23.77 17.47
N ALA A 103 64.30 23.12 16.72
CA ALA A 103 64.49 21.68 16.81
C ALA A 103 65.62 21.36 17.80
N VAL A 104 65.33 20.57 18.82
CA VAL A 104 66.28 20.14 19.86
C VAL A 104 66.60 18.67 19.64
N PHE A 105 67.87 18.36 19.44
CA PHE A 105 68.40 17.01 19.24
C PHE A 105 68.99 16.50 20.56
N THR A 106 68.25 15.67 21.29
CA THR A 106 68.67 15.21 22.62
C THR A 106 69.97 14.40 22.52
N ASP A 107 70.93 14.67 23.41
CA ASP A 107 72.25 14.00 23.49
C ASP A 107 73.10 14.03 22.21
N ARG A 108 72.82 14.95 21.28
CA ARG A 108 73.51 15.06 19.99
C ARG A 108 73.88 16.51 19.68
N THR A 109 75.06 16.74 19.10
CA THR A 109 75.56 18.08 18.73
C THR A 109 75.48 18.28 17.22
N ILE A 110 74.96 19.41 16.76
CA ILE A 110 74.82 19.74 15.33
C ILE A 110 76.18 20.17 14.76
N ARG A 111 76.58 19.56 13.65
CA ARG A 111 77.80 19.88 12.88
C ARG A 111 77.49 20.59 11.57
N GLY A 112 76.31 20.37 11.01
CA GLY A 112 75.86 21.04 9.79
C GLY A 112 74.38 20.81 9.53
N VAL A 113 73.78 21.71 8.75
CA VAL A 113 72.38 21.62 8.32
C VAL A 113 72.27 22.00 6.85
N SER A 114 71.49 21.23 6.10
CA SER A 114 71.09 21.55 4.73
C SER A 114 69.58 21.50 4.64
N VAL A 115 68.99 22.47 3.95
CA VAL A 115 67.54 22.50 3.69
C VAL A 115 67.30 21.88 2.32
N THR A 116 66.31 21.00 2.22
CA THR A 116 65.89 20.35 0.98
C THR A 116 64.36 20.42 0.86
N GLN A 117 63.85 20.53 -0.36
CA GLN A 117 62.41 20.69 -0.59
C GLN A 117 61.93 19.85 -1.77
N PRO A 118 60.62 19.55 -1.86
CA PRO A 118 60.01 19.01 -3.07
C PRO A 118 60.05 20.01 -4.25
N VAL A 119 59.96 19.49 -5.47
CA VAL A 119 59.88 20.31 -6.69
C VAL A 119 58.62 21.21 -6.65
N GLY A 120 58.78 22.51 -6.90
CA GLY A 120 57.66 23.47 -7.00
C GLY A 120 57.40 24.35 -5.78
N THR A 121 58.28 24.34 -4.78
CA THR A 121 58.16 25.19 -3.56
C THR A 121 59.36 26.15 -3.38
N ASP A 122 59.95 26.61 -4.49
CA ASP A 122 61.19 27.40 -4.55
C ASP A 122 61.22 28.64 -3.67
N HIS A 123 60.07 29.29 -3.49
CA HIS A 123 59.89 30.46 -2.63
C HIS A 123 60.16 30.21 -1.13
N LEU A 124 60.17 28.95 -0.65
CA LEU A 124 60.49 28.67 0.75
C LEU A 124 61.97 28.84 1.06
N MET A 125 62.86 28.64 0.08
CA MET A 125 64.31 28.68 0.28
C MET A 125 64.81 30.08 0.66
N ASP A 126 64.14 31.13 0.20
CA ASP A 126 64.47 32.52 0.50
C ASP A 126 64.37 32.83 2.01
N HIS A 127 63.58 32.05 2.75
CA HIS A 127 63.45 32.18 4.20
C HIS A 127 64.60 31.52 4.98
N PHE A 128 65.40 30.64 4.37
CA PHE A 128 66.45 29.87 5.04
C PHE A 128 67.82 30.57 4.99
N THR A 129 67.88 31.79 5.52
CA THR A 129 69.13 32.57 5.61
C THR A 129 69.53 32.84 7.06
N PRO A 130 70.83 33.05 7.36
CA PRO A 130 71.27 33.47 8.68
C PRO A 130 70.59 34.76 9.15
N ALA A 131 70.33 35.69 8.22
CA ALA A 131 69.62 36.94 8.49
C ALA A 131 68.15 36.73 8.91
N ALA A 132 67.50 35.68 8.40
CA ALA A 132 66.16 35.26 8.78
C ALA A 132 66.12 34.39 10.06
N GLY A 133 67.26 34.21 10.74
CA GLY A 133 67.36 33.48 12.00
C GLY A 133 67.71 31.99 11.86
N LEU A 134 68.11 31.53 10.68
CA LEU A 134 68.62 30.17 10.51
C LEU A 134 69.99 30.04 11.15
N GLY A 135 70.14 29.09 12.05
CA GLY A 135 71.42 28.76 12.62
C GLY A 135 71.30 27.69 13.70
N TYR A 136 72.41 27.11 14.10
CA TYR A 136 72.45 26.12 15.16
C TYR A 136 73.46 26.53 16.22
N ASP A 137 73.23 26.07 17.44
CA ASP A 137 74.15 26.17 18.56
C ASP A 137 74.03 24.90 19.41
N GLY A 138 75.15 24.23 19.67
CA GLY A 138 75.18 22.94 20.34
C GLY A 138 74.21 21.92 19.73
N ASN A 139 73.17 21.57 20.49
CA ASN A 139 72.14 20.59 20.13
C ASN A 139 70.84 21.20 19.57
N THR A 140 70.82 22.51 19.37
CA THR A 140 69.60 23.27 19.06
C THR A 140 69.71 23.92 17.68
N LEU A 141 68.73 23.64 16.82
CA LEU A 141 68.58 24.23 15.49
C LEU A 141 67.46 25.25 15.49
N ARG A 142 67.77 26.51 15.21
CA ARG A 142 66.82 27.61 15.04
C ARG A 142 66.35 27.64 13.59
N ILE A 143 65.04 27.54 13.39
CA ILE A 143 64.40 27.46 12.08
C ILE A 143 63.60 28.75 11.87
N PRO A 144 63.88 29.52 10.80
CA PRO A 144 63.16 30.74 10.45
C PRO A 144 61.64 30.57 10.41
N ARG A 145 60.94 31.69 10.42
CA ARG A 145 59.51 31.72 10.15
C ARG A 145 59.29 31.51 8.66
N VAL A 146 58.69 30.37 8.31
CA VAL A 146 58.50 29.95 6.93
C VAL A 146 56.99 29.91 6.64
N PRO A 147 56.45 30.75 5.74
CA PRO A 147 55.06 30.64 5.35
C PRO A 147 54.79 29.27 4.70
N LEU A 148 53.73 28.58 5.10
CA LEU A 148 53.37 27.25 4.60
C LEU A 148 51.90 27.19 4.21
N ASN A 149 51.58 26.95 2.94
CA ASN A 149 50.21 26.62 2.53
C ASN A 149 49.85 25.19 2.98
N PRO A 150 48.55 24.84 3.00
CA PRO A 150 48.14 23.47 3.31
C PRO A 150 48.88 22.47 2.41
N ARG A 151 49.53 21.47 3.03
CA ARG A 151 50.36 20.42 2.41
C ARG A 151 51.78 20.85 1.97
N ASP A 152 52.15 22.12 2.11
CA ASP A 152 53.53 22.55 1.91
C ASP A 152 54.42 21.93 2.98
N HIS A 153 55.65 21.59 2.59
CA HIS A 153 56.63 20.99 3.47
C HIS A 153 58.06 21.29 3.01
N PHE A 154 58.98 21.29 3.98
CA PHE A 154 60.41 21.29 3.73
C PHE A 154 61.08 20.22 4.60
N LYS A 155 62.32 19.89 4.26
CA LYS A 155 63.11 18.91 4.98
C LYS A 155 64.45 19.50 5.38
N LEU A 156 64.86 19.21 6.61
CA LEU A 156 66.15 19.61 7.16
C LEU A 156 67.00 18.35 7.27
N LEU A 157 68.07 18.29 6.49
CA LEU A 157 69.11 17.28 6.59
C LEU A 157 70.15 17.80 7.58
N VAL A 158 70.24 17.17 8.75
CA VAL A 158 71.07 17.62 9.88
C VAL A 158 72.16 16.58 10.13
N LEU A 159 73.40 17.03 10.06
CA LEU A 159 74.58 16.25 10.45
C LEU A 159 74.83 16.48 11.94
N LEU A 160 74.85 15.40 12.70
CA LEU A 160 74.98 15.37 14.15
C LEU A 160 76.21 14.56 14.57
N SER A 161 76.73 14.79 15.78
CA SER A 161 77.80 13.99 16.41
C SER A 161 77.55 13.78 17.90
N GLY A 162 78.05 12.68 18.47
CA GLY A 162 78.21 12.48 19.91
C GLY A 162 77.12 11.65 20.60
N GLY A 163 76.11 11.16 19.87
CA GLY A 163 75.05 10.32 20.41
C GLY A 163 74.45 9.38 19.36
N ASP A 164 73.75 8.35 19.82
CA ASP A 164 73.26 7.24 18.99
C ASP A 164 72.02 7.60 18.14
N VAL A 165 71.71 6.74 17.18
CA VAL A 165 70.47 6.79 16.40
C VAL A 165 69.25 6.59 17.30
N GLY A 166 68.18 7.35 17.06
CA GLY A 166 66.92 7.18 17.79
C GLY A 166 66.78 8.04 19.05
N CYS A 167 67.79 8.87 19.39
CA CYS A 167 67.65 9.86 20.45
C CYS A 167 66.49 10.85 20.14
N PRO A 168 65.66 11.24 21.13
CA PRO A 168 64.47 12.05 20.89
C PRO A 168 64.77 13.40 20.22
N ILE A 169 64.00 13.73 19.19
CA ILE A 169 64.01 15.03 18.53
C ILE A 169 62.70 15.75 18.83
N ARG A 170 62.80 16.94 19.43
CA ARG A 170 61.65 17.77 19.79
C ARG A 170 61.64 19.04 18.96
N LEU A 171 60.53 19.31 18.28
CA LEU A 171 60.30 20.59 17.61
C LEU A 171 59.46 21.46 18.54
N ILE A 172 60.03 22.58 18.97
CA ILE A 172 59.44 23.52 19.89
C ILE A 172 59.10 24.79 19.11
N GLY A 173 57.91 25.33 19.33
CA GLY A 173 57.45 26.55 18.69
C GLY A 173 55.96 26.73 18.93
N GLY A 174 55.47 27.95 18.76
CA GLY A 174 54.05 28.25 18.92
C GLY A 174 53.46 28.85 17.66
N ILE A 175 52.21 28.47 17.38
CA ILE A 175 51.42 28.96 16.26
C ILE A 175 50.14 29.57 16.81
N ARG A 176 49.81 30.80 16.40
CA ARG A 176 48.59 31.47 16.81
C ARG A 176 47.38 30.65 16.35
N ASP A 177 46.49 30.32 17.29
CA ASP A 177 45.32 29.48 17.05
C ASP A 177 45.65 28.12 16.42
N GLY A 178 46.85 27.61 16.69
CA GLY A 178 47.39 26.37 16.12
C GLY A 178 48.30 25.61 17.08
N GLU A 179 48.89 24.53 16.58
CA GLU A 179 49.79 23.66 17.35
C GLU A 179 50.96 23.16 16.49
N VAL A 180 52.07 22.83 17.16
CA VAL A 180 53.19 22.07 16.60
C VAL A 180 53.14 20.69 17.23
N HIS A 181 53.11 19.62 16.42
CA HIS A 181 52.98 18.26 16.94
C HIS A 181 53.80 17.25 16.14
N PRO A 182 54.21 16.13 16.76
CA PRO A 182 54.81 15.02 16.03
C PRO A 182 53.75 14.39 15.08
N ASN A 183 54.13 14.17 13.83
CA ASN A 183 53.28 13.52 12.83
C ASN A 183 53.74 12.06 12.62
N ARG A 184 52.82 11.10 12.75
CA ARG A 184 53.08 9.68 12.45
C ARG A 184 52.61 9.42 11.01
N SER A 185 53.42 8.76 10.17
CA SER A 185 53.07 8.50 8.78
C SER A 185 51.70 7.83 8.67
N ALA A 186 50.78 8.42 7.90
CA ALA A 186 49.76 7.64 7.21
C ALA A 186 50.48 6.67 6.26
N THR A 187 50.12 5.40 6.28
CA THR A 187 50.68 4.41 5.35
C THR A 187 50.21 4.72 3.92
N PRO A 188 50.91 4.28 2.85
CA PRO A 188 50.52 4.58 1.46
C PRO A 188 49.08 4.17 1.09
N ASP A 189 48.48 3.25 1.85
CA ASP A 189 47.12 2.74 1.65
C ASP A 189 46.04 3.47 2.47
N ASP A 190 46.41 4.43 3.32
CA ASP A 190 45.45 5.20 4.11
C ASP A 190 44.78 6.29 3.25
N LYS A 191 43.74 5.91 2.50
CA LYS A 191 42.82 6.88 1.91
C LYS A 191 42.14 7.66 3.03
N ALA A 192 42.39 8.97 3.08
CA ALA A 192 41.67 9.87 3.96
C ALA A 192 40.16 9.65 3.76
N PRO A 193 39.39 9.40 4.83
CA PRO A 193 37.98 9.17 4.67
C PRO A 193 37.33 10.42 4.10
N LEU A 194 36.69 10.28 2.94
CA LEU A 194 35.96 11.37 2.25
C LEU A 194 34.91 12.04 3.17
N PHE A 195 34.47 11.32 4.21
CA PHE A 195 33.48 11.76 5.18
C PHE A 195 33.97 11.50 6.62
N SER A 196 33.84 12.52 7.46
CA SER A 196 34.07 12.46 8.90
C SER A 196 33.25 11.32 9.56
N ARG A 197 33.66 10.86 10.75
CA ARG A 197 32.91 9.84 11.51
C ARG A 197 31.48 10.31 11.82
N ALA A 198 31.31 11.61 12.08
CA ALA A 198 30.00 12.22 12.34
C ALA A 198 29.11 12.18 11.09
N SER A 199 29.62 12.57 9.92
CA SER A 199 28.84 12.52 8.68
C SER A 199 28.46 11.09 8.30
N ARG A 200 29.32 10.08 8.56
CA ARG A 200 28.95 8.67 8.36
C ARG A 200 27.80 8.23 9.27
N LEU A 201 27.83 8.59 10.55
CA LEU A 201 26.75 8.28 11.49
C LEU A 201 25.42 8.93 11.07
N ILE A 202 25.47 10.19 10.64
CA ILE A 202 24.28 10.90 10.16
C ILE A 202 23.73 10.23 8.90
N THR A 203 24.56 9.91 7.91
CA THR A 203 24.09 9.22 6.69
C THR A 203 23.45 7.88 7.01
N ILE A 204 24.04 7.07 7.90
CA ILE A 204 23.48 5.78 8.32
C ILE A 204 22.13 5.95 9.02
N MET A 205 22.02 6.93 9.93
CA MET A 205 20.77 7.20 10.63
C MET A 205 19.67 7.60 9.64
N LEU A 206 20.00 8.42 8.64
CA LEU A 206 19.07 8.90 7.62
C LEU A 206 18.60 7.76 6.71
N THR A 207 19.49 6.87 6.26
CA THR A 207 19.10 5.68 5.48
C THR A 207 18.24 4.72 6.31
N VAL A 208 18.56 4.50 7.58
CA VAL A 208 17.73 3.65 8.46
C VAL A 208 16.33 4.24 8.61
N CYS A 209 16.20 5.56 8.82
CA CYS A 209 14.91 6.24 8.87
C CYS A 209 14.11 6.11 7.56
N VAL A 210 14.76 6.26 6.40
CA VAL A 210 14.06 6.14 5.10
C VAL A 210 13.60 4.70 4.86
N VAL A 211 14.44 3.70 5.16
CA VAL A 211 14.09 2.28 5.00
C VAL A 211 12.97 1.87 5.95
N THR A 212 13.00 2.31 7.21
CA THR A 212 11.91 2.04 8.16
C THR A 212 10.60 2.69 7.74
N LEU A 213 10.63 3.92 7.19
CA LEU A 213 9.43 4.56 6.63
C LEU A 213 8.86 3.77 5.44
N ALA A 214 9.71 3.36 4.49
CA ALA A 214 9.30 2.57 3.35
C ALA A 214 8.70 1.21 3.77
N ALA A 215 9.28 0.57 4.79
CA ALA A 215 8.75 -0.68 5.34
C ALA A 215 7.38 -0.50 6.00
N ILE A 216 7.15 0.59 6.76
CA ILE A 216 5.85 0.87 7.38
C ILE A 216 4.77 1.09 6.32
N VAL A 217 5.07 1.85 5.26
CA VAL A 217 4.11 2.11 4.16
C VAL A 217 3.76 0.85 3.37
N VAL A 218 4.73 -0.05 3.16
CA VAL A 218 4.51 -1.29 2.38
C VAL A 218 3.86 -2.39 3.22
N LEU A 219 4.10 -2.43 4.54
CA LEU A 219 3.65 -3.53 5.40
C LEU A 219 2.36 -3.24 6.17
N ARG A 220 1.93 -1.97 6.32
CA ARG A 220 0.61 -1.64 6.88
C ARG A 220 -0.41 -1.45 5.77
N ASP A 221 -1.09 -2.53 5.42
CA ASP A 221 -2.30 -2.51 4.58
C ASP A 221 -3.57 -2.25 5.43
N ASP A 222 -3.49 -1.20 6.27
CA ASP A 222 -4.57 -0.71 7.13
C ASP A 222 -5.26 0.51 6.51
N SER A 223 -5.15 0.72 5.20
CA SER A 223 -5.96 1.71 4.52
C SER A 223 -7.43 1.30 4.68
N PRO A 224 -8.29 2.13 5.31
CA PRO A 224 -9.70 1.80 5.42
C PRO A 224 -10.25 1.55 4.02
N PRO A 225 -11.02 0.48 3.84
CA PRO A 225 -11.54 0.13 2.52
C PRO A 225 -12.35 1.30 1.95
N PRO A 226 -12.43 1.44 0.61
CA PRO A 226 -13.23 2.48 -0.03
C PRO A 226 -14.65 2.54 0.56
N ILE A 227 -15.29 3.70 0.53
CA ILE A 227 -16.66 3.86 1.04
C ILE A 227 -17.57 2.80 0.41
N GLY A 228 -18.21 2.00 1.25
CA GLY A 228 -19.08 0.89 0.82
C GLY A 228 -18.36 -0.44 0.65
N CYS A 229 -17.09 -0.56 1.01
CA CYS A 229 -16.35 -1.83 1.05
C CYS A 229 -16.09 -2.27 2.50
N ALA A 230 -16.14 -3.58 2.73
CA ALA A 230 -15.72 -4.23 3.97
C ALA A 230 -15.15 -5.61 3.64
N ARG A 231 -14.34 -6.17 4.55
CA ARG A 231 -13.73 -7.51 4.41
C ARG A 231 -14.59 -8.56 5.13
N GLY A 232 -14.50 -9.83 4.72
CA GLY A 232 -15.17 -10.96 5.38
C GLY A 232 -15.99 -11.83 4.44
N THR A 233 -16.90 -12.64 5.01
CA THR A 233 -17.82 -13.51 4.27
C THR A 233 -19.28 -13.09 4.50
N LEU A 234 -20.10 -13.16 3.46
CA LEU A 234 -21.53 -12.87 3.49
C LEU A 234 -22.27 -13.91 2.65
N THR A 235 -23.33 -14.48 3.17
CA THR A 235 -24.25 -15.31 2.39
C THR A 235 -25.49 -14.49 2.01
N VAL A 236 -25.87 -14.52 0.74
CA VAL A 236 -27.12 -13.93 0.25
C VAL A 236 -28.02 -15.07 -0.23
N THR A 237 -29.16 -15.24 0.42
CA THR A 237 -30.11 -16.34 0.22
C THR A 237 -31.47 -15.84 -0.29
N GLY A 238 -32.37 -16.74 -0.69
CA GLY A 238 -33.77 -16.43 -0.92
C GLY A 238 -34.16 -16.31 -2.39
N SER A 239 -34.70 -15.15 -2.78
CA SER A 239 -35.33 -14.89 -4.07
C SER A 239 -34.52 -15.37 -5.28
N THR A 240 -35.08 -16.36 -6.00
CA THR A 240 -34.54 -16.82 -7.29
C THR A 240 -34.82 -15.83 -8.41
N ALA A 241 -35.89 -15.02 -8.26
CA ALA A 241 -36.29 -13.98 -9.20
C ALA A 241 -35.19 -12.94 -9.40
N PHE A 242 -34.48 -12.64 -8.31
CA PHE A 242 -33.46 -11.59 -8.25
C PHE A 242 -32.03 -12.14 -8.25
N ALA A 243 -31.85 -13.45 -8.41
CA ALA A 243 -30.55 -14.12 -8.40
C ALA A 243 -29.58 -13.55 -9.46
N PRO A 244 -29.98 -13.32 -10.73
CA PRO A 244 -29.06 -12.78 -11.75
C PRO A 244 -28.46 -11.43 -11.36
N VAL A 245 -29.27 -10.55 -10.76
CA VAL A 245 -28.82 -9.24 -10.26
C VAL A 245 -27.78 -9.41 -9.17
N VAL A 246 -28.08 -10.22 -8.16
CA VAL A 246 -27.23 -10.30 -6.97
C VAL A 246 -25.96 -11.08 -7.23
N GLU A 247 -25.98 -12.09 -8.11
CA GLU A 247 -24.76 -12.75 -8.57
C GLU A 247 -23.83 -11.78 -9.29
N GLU A 248 -24.35 -10.92 -10.16
CA GLU A 248 -23.54 -9.90 -10.84
C GLU A 248 -23.02 -8.84 -9.88
N VAL A 249 -23.87 -8.35 -8.97
CA VAL A 249 -23.47 -7.39 -7.93
C VAL A 249 -22.43 -8.00 -7.00
N ALA A 250 -22.58 -9.26 -6.57
CA ALA A 250 -21.61 -9.98 -5.75
C ALA A 250 -20.25 -10.11 -6.45
N LYS A 251 -20.25 -10.49 -7.74
CA LYS A 251 -19.02 -10.56 -8.56
C LYS A 251 -18.36 -9.19 -8.69
N LYS A 252 -19.13 -8.12 -8.88
CA LYS A 252 -18.60 -6.75 -9.01
C LYS A 252 -18.07 -6.22 -7.67
N TYR A 253 -18.81 -6.46 -6.59
CA TYR A 253 -18.41 -6.11 -5.23
C TYR A 253 -17.11 -6.81 -4.82
N ALA A 254 -16.97 -8.11 -5.08
CA ALA A 254 -15.74 -8.84 -4.76
C ALA A 254 -14.52 -8.37 -5.59
N ARG A 255 -14.75 -7.82 -6.79
CA ARG A 255 -13.67 -7.18 -7.59
C ARG A 255 -13.29 -5.81 -7.06
N ASP A 256 -14.28 -5.01 -6.66
CA ASP A 256 -14.07 -3.63 -6.23
C ASP A 256 -13.59 -3.55 -4.76
N CYS A 257 -13.92 -4.55 -3.94
CA CYS A 257 -13.65 -4.60 -2.51
C CYS A 257 -12.77 -5.81 -2.15
N GLU A 258 -11.46 -5.60 -2.05
CA GLU A 258 -10.50 -6.66 -1.71
C GLU A 258 -10.81 -7.29 -0.33
N GLY A 259 -10.78 -8.63 -0.27
CA GLY A 259 -11.05 -9.39 0.94
C GLY A 259 -12.53 -9.60 1.26
N ALA A 260 -13.44 -9.16 0.38
CA ALA A 260 -14.86 -9.49 0.44
C ALA A 260 -15.18 -10.81 -0.27
N GLN A 261 -15.95 -11.68 0.38
CA GLN A 261 -16.49 -12.90 -0.21
C GLN A 261 -18.01 -12.91 -0.03
N VAL A 262 -18.75 -12.89 -1.14
CA VAL A 262 -20.21 -12.93 -1.14
C VAL A 262 -20.66 -14.21 -1.85
N THR A 263 -21.26 -15.13 -1.10
CA THR A 263 -21.84 -16.36 -1.61
C THR A 263 -23.32 -16.14 -1.87
N VAL A 264 -23.79 -16.45 -3.08
CA VAL A 264 -25.21 -16.35 -3.45
C VAL A 264 -25.79 -17.75 -3.51
N ASP A 265 -26.85 -18.00 -2.75
CA ASP A 265 -27.52 -19.31 -2.63
C ASP A 265 -29.05 -19.15 -2.75
N PRO A 266 -29.58 -18.98 -3.97
CA PRO A 266 -30.98 -18.70 -4.20
C PRO A 266 -31.81 -19.99 -4.19
N HIS A 267 -32.79 -20.08 -3.29
CA HIS A 267 -33.67 -21.26 -3.18
C HIS A 267 -35.11 -20.91 -2.74
N GLY A 268 -35.56 -19.69 -3.05
CA GLY A 268 -36.92 -19.22 -2.85
C GLY A 268 -37.06 -18.23 -1.71
N SER A 269 -37.82 -17.16 -1.94
CA SER A 269 -37.99 -16.02 -1.03
C SER A 269 -38.41 -16.43 0.38
N THR A 270 -39.39 -17.33 0.51
CA THR A 270 -39.90 -17.77 1.83
C THR A 270 -38.91 -18.68 2.54
N ALA A 271 -38.20 -19.52 1.80
CA ALA A 271 -37.18 -20.41 2.37
C ALA A 271 -35.99 -19.60 2.90
N GLY A 272 -35.46 -18.66 2.10
CA GLY A 272 -34.35 -17.80 2.52
C GLY A 272 -34.69 -16.87 3.69
N VAL A 273 -35.92 -16.32 3.74
CA VAL A 273 -36.37 -15.51 4.88
C VAL A 273 -36.47 -16.35 6.17
N ARG A 274 -36.96 -17.60 6.08
CA ARG A 274 -37.00 -18.53 7.22
C ARG A 274 -35.58 -18.95 7.66
N GLU A 275 -34.68 -19.16 6.71
CA GLU A 275 -33.27 -19.47 6.98
C GLU A 275 -32.59 -18.32 7.74
N LEU A 276 -32.81 -17.08 7.30
CA LEU A 276 -32.30 -15.89 7.96
C LEU A 276 -32.85 -15.76 9.39
N GLU A 277 -34.15 -15.97 9.59
CA GLU A 277 -34.77 -15.94 10.91
C GLU A 277 -34.17 -17.02 11.83
N ALA A 278 -34.07 -18.26 11.36
CA ALA A 278 -33.49 -19.35 12.13
C ALA A 278 -32.03 -19.10 12.50
N THR A 279 -31.24 -18.59 11.55
CA THR A 279 -29.83 -18.24 11.77
C THR A 279 -29.70 -17.05 12.72
N GLY A 280 -30.58 -16.05 12.59
CA GLY A 280 -30.65 -14.90 13.47
C GLY A 280 -30.96 -15.26 14.92
N LEU A 281 -31.94 -16.15 15.13
CA LEU A 281 -32.29 -16.67 16.46
C LEU A 281 -31.15 -17.47 17.10
N ALA A 282 -30.33 -18.15 16.29
CA ALA A 282 -29.15 -18.88 16.76
C ALA A 282 -27.91 -17.98 16.97
N ALA A 283 -27.90 -16.77 16.41
CA ALA A 283 -26.75 -15.87 16.44
C ALA A 283 -26.61 -15.17 17.81
N LYS A 284 -25.44 -15.30 18.44
CA LYS A 284 -25.12 -14.66 19.73
C LYS A 284 -25.16 -13.12 19.67
N ASN A 285 -24.88 -12.55 18.50
CA ASN A 285 -24.73 -11.10 18.32
C ASN A 285 -25.95 -10.45 17.62
N GLY A 286 -27.04 -11.19 17.41
CA GLY A 286 -28.29 -10.66 16.86
C GLY A 286 -28.25 -10.15 15.42
N SER A 287 -27.14 -10.30 14.70
CA SER A 287 -27.00 -9.97 13.27
C SER A 287 -26.00 -10.89 12.59
N PRO A 288 -26.43 -12.04 12.05
CA PRO A 288 -25.57 -12.94 11.31
C PRO A 288 -25.14 -12.32 9.97
N ALA A 289 -24.05 -12.83 9.39
CA ALA A 289 -23.58 -12.44 8.05
C ALA A 289 -24.41 -13.12 6.95
N VAL A 290 -25.73 -12.94 7.02
CA VAL A 290 -26.71 -13.47 6.07
C VAL A 290 -27.70 -12.36 5.69
N VAL A 291 -27.98 -12.23 4.40
CA VAL A 291 -29.03 -11.37 3.85
C VAL A 291 -30.00 -12.25 3.08
N ALA A 292 -31.30 -12.10 3.32
CA ALA A 292 -32.33 -12.82 2.57
C ALA A 292 -33.05 -11.90 1.60
N LEU A 293 -33.05 -12.25 0.32
CA LEU A 293 -33.81 -11.56 -0.71
C LEU A 293 -35.22 -12.12 -0.80
N SER A 294 -36.20 -11.26 -1.03
CA SER A 294 -37.58 -11.66 -1.17
C SER A 294 -38.41 -10.62 -1.91
N ASP A 295 -39.16 -11.06 -2.91
CA ASP A 295 -40.22 -10.35 -3.62
C ASP A 295 -41.55 -10.31 -2.83
N GLY A 296 -41.47 -10.28 -1.50
CA GLY A 296 -42.62 -10.32 -0.60
C GLY A 296 -42.42 -9.49 0.66
N PRO A 297 -43.52 -8.94 1.22
CA PRO A 297 -43.45 -8.15 2.45
C PRO A 297 -43.01 -9.02 3.62
N ARG A 298 -42.52 -8.35 4.67
CA ARG A 298 -42.00 -9.01 5.86
C ARG A 298 -43.10 -9.86 6.51
N PRO A 299 -42.84 -11.15 6.84
CA PRO A 299 -43.76 -11.95 7.63
C PRO A 299 -44.04 -11.28 8.98
N SER A 300 -45.32 -11.21 9.38
CA SER A 300 -45.75 -10.53 10.61
C SER A 300 -45.25 -11.21 11.89
N ASP A 301 -44.96 -12.50 11.83
CA ASP A 301 -44.44 -13.35 12.89
C ASP A 301 -42.91 -13.26 13.07
N MET A 302 -42.21 -12.48 12.23
CA MET A 302 -40.75 -12.30 12.26
C MET A 302 -40.37 -10.83 12.54
N PRO A 303 -40.60 -10.32 13.77
CA PRO A 303 -40.44 -8.90 14.09
C PRO A 303 -38.98 -8.41 14.11
N GLN A 304 -38.01 -9.33 14.21
CA GLN A 304 -36.58 -9.02 14.25
C GLN A 304 -36.00 -8.73 12.87
N LEU A 305 -36.68 -9.17 11.80
CA LEU A 305 -36.28 -8.84 10.45
C LEU A 305 -36.38 -7.33 10.19
N ARG A 306 -35.37 -6.79 9.53
CA ARG A 306 -35.30 -5.41 9.04
C ARG A 306 -35.38 -5.41 7.53
N GLU A 307 -36.30 -4.62 7.01
CA GLU A 307 -36.57 -4.52 5.57
C GLU A 307 -35.66 -3.46 4.93
N ASN A 308 -35.01 -3.81 3.82
CA ASN A 308 -34.37 -2.85 2.94
C ASN A 308 -35.00 -3.00 1.56
N ARG A 309 -35.65 -1.95 1.07
CA ARG A 309 -36.30 -1.95 -0.25
C ARG A 309 -35.24 -1.73 -1.31
N ILE A 310 -35.08 -2.69 -2.22
CA ILE A 310 -33.96 -2.69 -3.20
C ILE A 310 -34.44 -2.27 -4.58
N ALA A 311 -35.48 -2.93 -5.09
CA ALA A 311 -36.00 -2.68 -6.43
C ALA A 311 -37.50 -3.00 -6.53
N VAL A 312 -38.15 -2.55 -7.60
CA VAL A 312 -39.44 -3.08 -8.04
C VAL A 312 -39.19 -4.07 -9.17
N SER A 313 -39.66 -5.29 -8.97
CA SER A 313 -39.66 -6.36 -9.96
C SER A 313 -40.98 -6.36 -10.72
N VAL A 314 -40.89 -6.42 -12.05
CA VAL A 314 -42.05 -6.55 -12.95
C VAL A 314 -42.11 -7.98 -13.46
N PHE A 315 -43.28 -8.59 -13.36
CA PHE A 315 -43.48 -10.00 -13.74
C PHE A 315 -44.44 -10.09 -14.93
N ALA A 316 -44.28 -11.13 -15.74
CA ALA A 316 -45.12 -11.43 -16.87
C ALA A 316 -45.77 -12.80 -16.71
N ILE A 317 -46.98 -12.93 -17.24
CA ILE A 317 -47.53 -14.25 -17.56
C ILE A 317 -46.88 -14.69 -18.86
N VAL A 318 -46.39 -15.93 -18.89
CA VAL A 318 -45.79 -16.53 -20.07
C VAL A 318 -46.63 -17.69 -20.57
N VAL A 319 -46.66 -17.87 -21.88
CA VAL A 319 -47.38 -18.97 -22.51
C VAL A 319 -46.54 -19.59 -23.61
N ASN A 320 -46.66 -20.90 -23.78
CA ASN A 320 -46.02 -21.64 -24.86
C ASN A 320 -46.37 -21.04 -26.24
N ASN A 321 -45.41 -20.99 -27.17
CA ASN A 321 -45.62 -20.40 -28.50
C ASN A 321 -46.70 -21.10 -29.36
N GLY A 322 -47.10 -22.33 -29.01
CA GLY A 322 -48.25 -22.98 -29.60
C GLY A 322 -49.56 -22.22 -29.37
N VAL A 323 -49.69 -21.49 -28.27
CA VAL A 323 -50.86 -20.66 -27.92
C VAL A 323 -50.63 -19.25 -28.46
N ARG A 324 -51.31 -18.87 -29.54
CA ARG A 324 -51.05 -17.59 -30.24
C ARG A 324 -51.72 -16.35 -29.64
N LEU A 325 -52.42 -16.50 -28.51
CA LEU A 325 -53.04 -15.37 -27.81
C LEU A 325 -51.96 -14.41 -27.32
N LYS A 326 -52.21 -13.10 -27.43
CA LYS A 326 -51.29 -12.04 -26.97
C LYS A 326 -51.77 -11.29 -25.73
N ASN A 327 -53.05 -11.44 -25.41
CA ASN A 327 -53.69 -10.75 -24.32
C ASN A 327 -54.67 -11.69 -23.63
N LEU A 328 -54.75 -11.62 -22.31
CA LEU A 328 -55.81 -12.22 -21.52
C LEU A 328 -56.41 -11.19 -20.58
N SER A 329 -57.72 -11.29 -20.34
CA SER A 329 -58.31 -10.56 -19.22
C SER A 329 -57.82 -11.17 -17.91
N THR A 330 -57.66 -10.35 -16.87
CA THR A 330 -57.36 -10.84 -15.52
C THR A 330 -58.44 -11.81 -15.04
N ALA A 331 -59.69 -11.64 -15.49
CA ALA A 331 -60.77 -12.58 -15.21
C ALA A 331 -60.51 -13.97 -15.83
N ASP A 332 -60.04 -14.04 -17.08
CA ASP A 332 -59.73 -15.31 -17.74
C ASP A 332 -58.48 -15.97 -17.18
N VAL A 333 -57.46 -15.19 -16.81
CA VAL A 333 -56.29 -15.72 -16.07
C VAL A 333 -56.74 -16.37 -14.77
N ARG A 334 -57.63 -15.71 -14.01
CA ARG A 334 -58.20 -16.31 -12.81
C ARG A 334 -58.93 -17.61 -13.16
N ARG A 335 -59.82 -17.63 -14.16
CA ARG A 335 -60.55 -18.84 -14.57
C ARG A 335 -59.62 -20.00 -14.99
N LEU A 336 -58.52 -19.71 -15.71
CA LEU A 336 -57.48 -20.68 -16.06
C LEU A 336 -56.85 -21.30 -14.80
N TYR A 337 -56.37 -20.47 -13.87
CA TYR A 337 -55.76 -20.94 -12.61
C TYR A 337 -56.75 -21.53 -11.60
N ARG A 338 -58.05 -21.46 -11.88
CA ARG A 338 -59.12 -22.20 -11.16
C ARG A 338 -59.47 -23.54 -11.82
N GLY A 339 -58.92 -23.83 -13.00
CA GLY A 339 -59.26 -25.01 -13.79
C GLY A 339 -60.65 -24.94 -14.45
N GLU A 340 -61.28 -23.77 -14.48
CA GLU A 340 -62.58 -23.57 -15.15
C GLU A 340 -62.43 -23.53 -16.69
N ILE A 341 -61.23 -23.16 -17.15
CA ILE A 341 -60.81 -23.23 -18.54
C ILE A 341 -59.78 -24.33 -18.65
N THR A 342 -60.11 -25.37 -19.39
CA THR A 342 -59.29 -26.59 -19.53
C THR A 342 -58.65 -26.70 -20.91
N ASN A 343 -59.09 -25.88 -21.87
CA ASN A 343 -58.56 -25.86 -23.24
C ASN A 343 -58.54 -24.44 -23.83
N TRP A 344 -57.46 -24.11 -24.53
CA TRP A 344 -57.25 -22.78 -25.10
C TRP A 344 -58.30 -22.35 -26.13
N LYS A 345 -59.00 -23.29 -26.80
CA LYS A 345 -60.11 -22.97 -27.72
C LYS A 345 -61.27 -22.27 -27.04
N GLN A 346 -61.45 -22.44 -25.72
CA GLN A 346 -62.46 -21.73 -24.94
C GLN A 346 -62.19 -20.22 -24.84
N LEU A 347 -60.97 -19.79 -25.18
CA LEU A 347 -60.53 -18.40 -25.23
C LEU A 347 -60.19 -17.95 -26.67
N GLY A 348 -60.64 -18.71 -27.69
CA GLY A 348 -60.32 -18.41 -29.10
C GLY A 348 -58.90 -18.77 -29.51
N GLY A 349 -58.18 -19.55 -28.70
CA GLY A 349 -56.86 -20.09 -29.01
C GLY A 349 -56.90 -21.42 -29.78
N PRO A 350 -55.75 -22.11 -29.92
CA PRO A 350 -55.67 -23.44 -30.54
C PRO A 350 -56.38 -24.51 -29.70
N ASP A 351 -56.68 -25.66 -30.31
CA ASP A 351 -57.18 -26.84 -29.58
C ASP A 351 -56.03 -27.53 -28.83
N LEU A 352 -55.60 -26.92 -27.73
CA LEU A 352 -54.57 -27.41 -26.82
C LEU A 352 -55.11 -27.44 -25.40
N ALA A 353 -54.80 -28.51 -24.67
CA ALA A 353 -55.09 -28.58 -23.23
C ALA A 353 -54.30 -27.50 -22.48
N VAL A 354 -54.86 -26.99 -21.40
CA VAL A 354 -54.18 -26.05 -20.51
C VAL A 354 -53.31 -26.84 -19.53
N HIS A 355 -52.01 -26.52 -19.50
CA HIS A 355 -51.07 -27.01 -18.50
C HIS A 355 -50.62 -25.82 -17.64
N LEU A 356 -50.91 -25.85 -16.34
CA LEU A 356 -50.49 -24.83 -15.40
C LEU A 356 -49.11 -25.17 -14.84
N VAL A 357 -48.09 -24.44 -15.26
CA VAL A 357 -46.74 -24.55 -14.70
C VAL A 357 -46.57 -23.48 -13.65
N SER A 358 -46.43 -23.89 -12.40
CA SER A 358 -46.36 -23.01 -11.25
C SER A 358 -45.08 -23.23 -10.46
N ARG A 359 -44.88 -22.40 -9.43
CA ARG A 359 -43.78 -22.55 -8.48
C ARG A 359 -44.24 -23.24 -7.20
N ASP A 360 -43.30 -23.80 -6.45
CA ASP A 360 -43.56 -24.34 -5.12
C ASP A 360 -44.03 -23.25 -4.13
N ALA A 361 -44.35 -23.67 -2.90
CA ALA A 361 -44.81 -22.76 -1.85
C ALA A 361 -43.73 -21.79 -1.33
N ASN A 362 -42.45 -22.03 -1.65
CA ASN A 362 -41.34 -21.18 -1.21
C ASN A 362 -41.12 -19.97 -2.12
N SER A 363 -41.66 -20.01 -3.35
CA SER A 363 -41.59 -18.90 -4.29
C SER A 363 -42.40 -17.69 -3.83
N GLY A 364 -41.72 -16.56 -3.64
CA GLY A 364 -42.43 -15.30 -3.46
C GLY A 364 -43.08 -14.82 -4.76
N THR A 365 -42.54 -15.15 -5.94
CA THR A 365 -43.14 -14.82 -7.25
C THR A 365 -44.56 -15.37 -7.38
N ARG A 366 -44.77 -16.61 -6.90
CA ARG A 366 -46.09 -17.22 -6.75
C ARG A 366 -46.98 -16.44 -5.79
N GLN A 367 -46.46 -16.05 -4.63
CA GLN A 367 -47.22 -15.27 -3.66
C GLN A 367 -47.63 -13.90 -4.22
N VAL A 368 -46.74 -13.25 -4.98
CA VAL A 368 -47.06 -12.02 -5.72
C VAL A 368 -48.17 -12.29 -6.72
N PHE A 369 -48.06 -13.34 -7.54
CA PHE A 369 -49.07 -13.69 -8.53
C PHE A 369 -50.45 -13.91 -7.88
N GLN A 370 -50.48 -14.67 -6.79
CA GLN A 370 -51.68 -14.95 -6.03
C GLN A 370 -52.29 -13.68 -5.42
N ARG A 371 -51.48 -12.79 -4.85
CA ARG A 371 -51.94 -11.56 -4.19
C ARG A 371 -52.33 -10.46 -5.18
N ARG A 372 -51.55 -10.27 -6.23
CA ARG A 372 -51.70 -9.16 -7.18
C ARG A 372 -52.67 -9.51 -8.31
N VAL A 373 -52.58 -10.71 -8.88
CA VAL A 373 -53.36 -11.13 -10.05
C VAL A 373 -54.55 -12.02 -9.66
N LEU A 374 -54.30 -13.18 -9.03
CA LEU A 374 -55.35 -14.18 -8.79
C LEU A 374 -56.35 -13.81 -7.69
N LYS A 375 -55.91 -13.01 -6.71
CA LYS A 375 -56.62 -12.65 -5.47
C LYS A 375 -56.99 -13.85 -4.57
N ARG A 376 -56.32 -14.99 -4.76
CA ARG A 376 -56.46 -16.23 -3.96
C ARG A 376 -55.35 -17.23 -4.30
N GLY A 377 -55.28 -18.32 -3.53
CA GLY A 377 -54.41 -19.45 -3.83
C GLY A 377 -54.82 -20.19 -5.11
N GLU A 378 -53.84 -20.85 -5.72
CA GLU A 378 -54.03 -21.75 -6.86
C GLU A 378 -54.66 -23.08 -6.44
N ILE A 379 -55.15 -23.86 -7.42
CA ILE A 379 -55.62 -25.22 -7.21
C ILE A 379 -54.48 -26.16 -6.74
N ALA A 380 -54.85 -27.32 -6.20
CA ALA A 380 -53.88 -28.33 -5.75
C ALA A 380 -52.94 -28.78 -6.87
N ASN A 381 -51.74 -29.23 -6.50
CA ASN A 381 -50.83 -29.89 -7.43
C ASN A 381 -51.50 -31.17 -7.96
N SER A 382 -51.47 -31.37 -9.28
CA SER A 382 -52.11 -32.53 -9.93
C SER A 382 -51.16 -33.30 -10.85
N SER A 383 -49.89 -32.91 -10.91
CA SER A 383 -48.85 -33.55 -11.71
C SER A 383 -47.48 -33.29 -11.10
N VAL A 384 -46.66 -34.33 -10.96
CA VAL A 384 -45.26 -34.22 -10.54
C VAL A 384 -44.34 -33.85 -11.70
N ASP A 385 -44.63 -34.34 -12.91
CA ASP A 385 -43.76 -34.19 -14.10
C ASP A 385 -44.27 -33.17 -15.13
N CYS A 386 -45.32 -32.43 -14.79
CA CYS A 386 -46.01 -31.45 -15.64
C CYS A 386 -46.75 -32.03 -16.87
N VAL A 387 -46.65 -33.33 -17.13
CA VAL A 387 -47.16 -33.97 -18.35
C VAL A 387 -48.31 -34.94 -18.03
N HIS A 388 -48.14 -35.76 -16.99
CA HIS A 388 -49.11 -36.76 -16.59
C HIS A 388 -49.97 -36.24 -15.43
N LYS A 389 -51.27 -36.45 -15.52
CA LYS A 389 -52.22 -36.06 -14.47
C LYS A 389 -52.29 -37.17 -13.42
N ASP A 390 -51.69 -36.93 -12.25
CA ASP A 390 -51.64 -37.85 -11.13
C ASP A 390 -52.97 -37.90 -10.36
N ASP A 391 -53.69 -36.78 -10.32
CA ASP A 391 -55.03 -36.68 -9.74
C ASP A 391 -56.10 -36.68 -10.86
N PRO A 392 -56.83 -37.78 -11.08
CA PRO A 392 -57.84 -37.87 -12.15
C PRO A 392 -59.03 -36.94 -11.92
N THR A 393 -59.24 -36.44 -10.69
CA THR A 393 -60.33 -35.50 -10.37
C THR A 393 -59.95 -34.05 -10.66
N ALA A 394 -58.66 -33.77 -10.85
CA ALA A 394 -58.20 -32.42 -11.15
C ALA A 394 -58.68 -31.97 -12.55
N PRO A 395 -59.23 -30.76 -12.68
CA PRO A 395 -59.76 -30.28 -13.96
C PRO A 395 -58.67 -30.08 -15.01
N VAL A 396 -57.48 -29.64 -14.58
CA VAL A 396 -56.30 -29.38 -15.43
C VAL A 396 -55.05 -29.98 -14.80
N ILE A 397 -54.00 -30.13 -15.60
CA ILE A 397 -52.67 -30.43 -15.08
C ILE A 397 -52.10 -29.16 -14.45
N ARG A 398 -51.66 -29.27 -13.21
CA ARG A 398 -50.87 -28.28 -12.52
C ARG A 398 -49.66 -28.97 -11.89
N CYS A 399 -48.48 -28.46 -12.19
CA CYS A 399 -47.24 -28.87 -11.55
C CYS A 399 -46.58 -27.69 -10.83
N GLU A 400 -45.72 -27.99 -9.87
CA GLU A 400 -44.94 -27.02 -9.11
C GLU A 400 -43.44 -27.27 -9.31
N LEU A 401 -42.69 -26.22 -9.60
CA LEU A 401 -41.24 -26.24 -9.86
C LEU A 401 -40.49 -25.34 -8.87
N ASP A 402 -39.20 -25.62 -8.65
CA ASP A 402 -38.43 -24.99 -7.58
C ASP A 402 -37.85 -23.62 -7.96
N SER A 403 -37.72 -23.32 -9.26
CA SER A 403 -36.98 -22.15 -9.77
C SER A 403 -37.66 -21.49 -10.98
N THR A 404 -37.30 -20.22 -11.22
CA THR A 404 -37.78 -19.46 -12.37
C THR A 404 -37.37 -20.12 -13.68
N ASP A 405 -36.12 -20.56 -13.78
CA ASP A 405 -35.57 -21.17 -15.00
C ASP A 405 -36.29 -22.48 -15.37
N GLN A 406 -36.64 -23.30 -14.37
CA GLN A 406 -37.44 -24.50 -14.59
C GLN A 406 -38.84 -24.16 -15.13
N VAL A 407 -39.52 -23.13 -14.61
CA VAL A 407 -40.83 -22.70 -15.13
C VAL A 407 -40.73 -22.23 -16.58
N LEU A 408 -39.76 -21.36 -16.89
CA LEU A 408 -39.57 -20.87 -18.26
C LEU A 408 -39.27 -22.02 -19.24
N THR A 409 -38.39 -22.94 -18.85
CA THR A 409 -38.04 -24.12 -19.66
C THR A 409 -39.27 -24.99 -19.89
N GLN A 410 -39.99 -25.34 -18.84
CA GLN A 410 -41.16 -26.20 -18.92
C GLN A 410 -42.29 -25.57 -19.76
N VAL A 411 -42.53 -24.27 -19.63
CA VAL A 411 -43.52 -23.55 -20.46
C VAL A 411 -43.10 -23.51 -21.93
N ALA A 412 -41.82 -23.34 -22.21
CA ALA A 412 -41.30 -23.32 -23.57
C ALA A 412 -41.43 -24.68 -24.29
N GLU A 413 -41.29 -25.79 -23.56
CA GLU A 413 -41.29 -27.13 -24.11
C GLU A 413 -42.69 -27.76 -24.21
N LEU A 414 -43.59 -27.44 -23.27
CA LEU A 414 -44.89 -28.09 -23.15
C LEU A 414 -46.00 -27.35 -23.93
N PRO A 415 -46.58 -27.94 -24.98
CA PRO A 415 -47.66 -27.31 -25.73
C PRO A 415 -48.87 -27.00 -24.85
N GLY A 416 -49.38 -25.78 -24.93
CA GLY A 416 -50.52 -25.34 -24.12
C GLY A 416 -50.17 -24.97 -22.67
N ALA A 417 -48.89 -24.97 -22.30
CA ALA A 417 -48.46 -24.51 -20.98
C ALA A 417 -48.57 -23.00 -20.80
N ILE A 418 -48.95 -22.59 -19.59
CA ILE A 418 -48.94 -21.22 -19.08
C ILE A 418 -48.20 -21.22 -17.73
N GLY A 419 -47.41 -20.18 -17.51
CA GLY A 419 -46.72 -19.93 -16.25
C GLY A 419 -46.50 -18.44 -16.05
N TYR A 420 -45.52 -18.10 -15.21
CA TYR A 420 -45.15 -16.73 -14.91
C TYR A 420 -43.67 -16.62 -14.53
N SER A 421 -43.08 -15.46 -14.77
CA SER A 421 -41.68 -15.15 -14.45
C SER A 421 -41.47 -13.63 -14.49
N GLU A 422 -40.31 -13.18 -14.02
CA GLU A 422 -39.77 -11.85 -14.16
C GLU A 422 -39.71 -11.46 -15.66
N LEU A 423 -40.10 -10.23 -15.98
CA LEU A 423 -40.29 -9.79 -17.36
C LEU A 423 -39.03 -9.97 -18.22
N THR A 424 -37.87 -9.59 -17.70
CA THR A 424 -36.61 -9.65 -18.46
C THR A 424 -36.23 -11.09 -18.82
N LEU A 425 -36.34 -12.01 -17.85
CA LEU A 425 -36.06 -13.43 -18.06
C LEU A 425 -37.06 -14.05 -19.02
N ALA A 426 -38.36 -13.76 -18.83
CA ALA A 426 -39.42 -14.18 -19.74
C ALA A 426 -39.21 -13.68 -21.17
N SER A 427 -38.81 -12.43 -21.35
CA SER A 427 -38.60 -11.81 -22.68
C SER A 427 -37.36 -12.37 -23.39
N GLY A 428 -36.36 -12.83 -22.65
CA GLY A 428 -35.16 -13.48 -23.19
C GLY A 428 -35.36 -14.96 -23.53
N ALA A 429 -36.39 -15.61 -22.99
CA ALA A 429 -36.64 -17.03 -23.19
C ALA A 429 -37.18 -17.33 -24.61
N LYS A 430 -36.75 -18.46 -25.18
CA LYS A 430 -37.22 -18.94 -26.48
C LYS A 430 -38.32 -19.99 -26.28
N GLY A 431 -39.19 -20.18 -27.28
CA GLY A 431 -40.24 -21.21 -27.22
C GLY A 431 -41.53 -20.77 -26.49
N LEU A 432 -41.50 -19.62 -25.82
CA LEU A 432 -42.65 -18.98 -25.18
C LEU A 432 -42.73 -17.50 -25.55
N HIS A 433 -43.78 -16.82 -25.08
CA HIS A 433 -43.88 -15.36 -25.09
C HIS A 433 -44.73 -14.86 -23.91
N THR A 434 -44.62 -13.56 -23.63
CA THR A 434 -45.41 -12.88 -22.60
C THR A 434 -46.83 -12.56 -23.08
N LEU A 435 -47.76 -12.51 -22.14
CA LEU A 435 -49.15 -12.07 -22.35
C LEU A 435 -49.38 -10.69 -21.73
N ASP A 436 -50.14 -9.86 -22.46
CA ASP A 436 -50.73 -8.65 -21.92
C ASP A 436 -51.85 -9.01 -20.95
N LEU A 437 -52.04 -8.17 -19.92
CA LEU A 437 -53.13 -8.29 -18.96
C LEU A 437 -54.10 -7.13 -19.12
N ASP A 438 -55.36 -7.45 -19.42
CA ASP A 438 -56.40 -6.44 -19.63
C ASP A 438 -56.00 -5.38 -20.68
N GLY A 439 -55.28 -5.79 -21.72
CA GLY A 439 -54.75 -4.92 -22.78
C GLY A 439 -53.49 -4.13 -22.41
N HIS A 440 -52.95 -4.31 -21.21
CA HIS A 440 -51.75 -3.65 -20.75
C HIS A 440 -50.54 -4.59 -20.85
N PRO A 441 -49.50 -4.24 -21.63
CA PRO A 441 -48.29 -5.03 -21.69
C PRO A 441 -47.47 -4.89 -20.39
N PRO A 442 -46.74 -5.94 -19.97
CA PRO A 442 -45.75 -5.79 -18.92
C PRO A 442 -44.60 -4.89 -19.43
N SER A 443 -44.30 -3.81 -18.70
CA SER A 443 -43.28 -2.84 -19.10
C SER A 443 -42.66 -2.17 -17.88
N VAL A 444 -41.33 -2.28 -17.75
CA VAL A 444 -40.54 -1.62 -16.70
C VAL A 444 -40.66 -0.11 -16.85
N ASP A 445 -40.37 0.42 -18.04
CA ASP A 445 -40.41 1.86 -18.33
C ASP A 445 -41.80 2.47 -18.05
N ALA A 446 -42.88 1.82 -18.48
CA ALA A 446 -44.22 2.35 -18.27
C ALA A 446 -44.61 2.35 -16.78
N ILE A 447 -44.14 1.37 -16.00
CA ILE A 447 -44.35 1.32 -14.55
C ILE A 447 -43.49 2.39 -13.84
N GLU A 448 -42.23 2.55 -14.23
CA GLU A 448 -41.31 3.56 -13.68
C GLU A 448 -41.86 4.98 -13.84
N HIS A 449 -42.42 5.29 -15.02
CA HIS A 449 -43.00 6.60 -15.33
C HIS A 449 -44.46 6.76 -14.90
N GLY A 450 -45.07 5.73 -14.28
CA GLY A 450 -46.45 5.78 -13.80
C GLY A 450 -47.51 5.87 -14.91
N THR A 451 -47.20 5.37 -16.11
CA THR A 451 -48.09 5.36 -17.27
C THR A 451 -48.77 4.01 -17.50
N SER A 452 -48.59 3.04 -16.59
CA SER A 452 -49.20 1.72 -16.66
C SER A 452 -49.72 1.25 -15.29
N ASP A 453 -50.96 0.76 -15.28
CA ASP A 453 -51.61 0.13 -14.12
C ASP A 453 -51.36 -1.39 -14.05
N TYR A 454 -50.40 -1.89 -14.84
CA TYR A 454 -50.13 -3.32 -14.93
C TYR A 454 -49.90 -3.93 -13.52
N PRO A 455 -50.70 -4.92 -13.11
CA PRO A 455 -50.85 -5.25 -11.69
C PRO A 455 -49.75 -6.16 -11.16
N TYR A 456 -49.06 -6.88 -12.04
CA TYR A 456 -48.15 -7.96 -11.64
C TYR A 456 -46.72 -7.44 -11.43
N ARG A 457 -46.54 -6.75 -10.31
CA ARG A 457 -45.28 -6.18 -9.84
C ARG A 457 -45.19 -6.24 -8.32
N GLU A 458 -43.98 -6.26 -7.79
CA GLU A 458 -43.75 -6.19 -6.34
C GLU A 458 -42.37 -5.62 -6.02
N ILE A 459 -42.22 -5.13 -4.78
CA ILE A 459 -40.92 -4.72 -4.24
C ILE A 459 -40.09 -5.96 -3.89
N GLU A 460 -38.84 -5.94 -4.35
CA GLU A 460 -37.77 -6.80 -3.88
C GLU A 460 -37.14 -6.21 -2.61
N TYR A 461 -37.14 -6.99 -1.55
CA TYR A 461 -36.58 -6.65 -0.26
C TYR A 461 -35.29 -7.44 -0.02
N ALA A 462 -34.31 -6.78 0.60
CA ALA A 462 -33.19 -7.43 1.26
C ALA A 462 -33.40 -7.37 2.78
N TYR A 463 -33.71 -8.51 3.38
CA TYR A 463 -33.89 -8.67 4.80
C TYR A 463 -32.57 -8.93 5.52
N THR A 464 -32.39 -8.28 6.66
CA THR A 464 -31.38 -8.64 7.67
C THR A 464 -32.07 -9.03 8.96
N TYR A 465 -31.44 -9.89 9.74
CA TYR A 465 -31.89 -10.13 11.11
C TYR A 465 -31.23 -9.10 12.04
N GLY A 466 -32.04 -8.29 12.71
CA GLY A 466 -31.55 -7.12 13.45
C GLY A 466 -30.91 -6.07 12.53
N GLN A 467 -30.23 -5.11 13.17
CA GLN A 467 -29.49 -4.07 12.46
C GLN A 467 -28.02 -4.50 12.33
N PRO A 468 -27.51 -4.77 11.12
CA PRO A 468 -26.11 -5.13 10.95
C PRO A 468 -25.20 -3.97 11.41
N PRO A 469 -24.03 -4.24 12.02
CA PRO A 469 -23.04 -3.22 12.34
C PRO A 469 -22.67 -2.39 11.10
N ALA A 470 -22.46 -1.09 11.26
CA ALA A 470 -22.21 -0.17 10.13
C ALA A 470 -20.93 -0.49 9.35
N ASP A 471 -19.94 -1.10 10.02
CA ASP A 471 -18.67 -1.56 9.47
C ASP A 471 -18.72 -3.02 8.97
N SER A 472 -19.88 -3.68 9.05
CA SER A 472 -20.03 -5.06 8.60
C SER A 472 -20.09 -5.18 7.08
N LEU A 473 -19.72 -6.37 6.59
CA LEU A 473 -19.87 -6.73 5.19
C LEU A 473 -21.32 -6.66 4.70
N ALA A 474 -22.29 -7.05 5.53
CA ALA A 474 -23.71 -6.98 5.19
C ALA A 474 -24.16 -5.52 4.97
N SER A 475 -23.79 -4.59 5.86
CA SER A 475 -24.17 -3.18 5.71
C SER A 475 -23.50 -2.53 4.50
N SER A 476 -22.22 -2.85 4.26
CA SER A 476 -21.46 -2.36 3.10
C SER A 476 -22.01 -2.89 1.78
N PHE A 477 -22.31 -4.19 1.71
CA PHE A 477 -22.89 -4.83 0.53
C PHE A 477 -24.29 -4.29 0.21
N LEU A 478 -25.17 -4.11 1.21
CA LEU A 478 -26.49 -3.49 1.01
C LEU A 478 -26.39 -2.05 0.49
N THR A 479 -25.39 -1.30 0.97
CA THR A 479 -25.12 0.07 0.49
C THR A 479 -24.65 0.06 -0.96
N TYR A 480 -23.74 -0.86 -1.31
CA TYR A 480 -23.26 -1.02 -2.69
C TYR A 480 -24.38 -1.48 -3.64
N LEU A 481 -25.26 -2.38 -3.20
CA LEU A 481 -26.43 -2.83 -3.95
C LEU A 481 -27.42 -1.67 -4.21
N SER A 482 -27.60 -0.79 -3.21
CA SER A 482 -28.58 0.29 -3.26
C SER A 482 -28.09 1.55 -3.95
N ARG A 483 -26.79 1.67 -4.28
CA ARG A 483 -26.18 2.92 -4.80
C ARG A 483 -25.27 2.67 -5.99
N GLY A 484 -25.22 3.64 -6.90
CA GLY A 484 -24.24 3.66 -8.00
C GLY A 484 -24.30 2.37 -8.83
N ASN A 485 -23.17 1.67 -8.91
CA ASN A 485 -23.01 0.43 -9.67
C ASN A 485 -24.09 -0.63 -9.40
N GLY A 486 -24.57 -0.80 -8.16
CA GLY A 486 -25.63 -1.76 -7.86
C GLY A 486 -26.95 -1.40 -8.55
N GLN A 487 -27.29 -0.11 -8.62
CA GLN A 487 -28.50 0.37 -9.28
C GLN A 487 -28.43 0.18 -10.80
N ASP A 488 -27.25 0.34 -11.39
CA ASP A 488 -27.05 0.12 -12.82
C ASP A 488 -27.24 -1.36 -13.19
N VAL A 489 -26.75 -2.28 -12.35
CA VAL A 489 -26.99 -3.72 -12.53
C VAL A 489 -28.48 -4.03 -12.38
N ILE A 490 -29.15 -3.49 -11.35
CA ILE A 490 -30.61 -3.66 -11.15
C ILE A 490 -31.38 -3.24 -12.43
N ARG A 491 -31.05 -2.08 -13.02
CA ARG A 491 -31.67 -1.62 -14.28
C ARG A 491 -31.34 -2.50 -15.47
N THR A 492 -30.09 -2.95 -15.58
CA THR A 492 -29.63 -3.80 -16.70
C THR A 492 -30.42 -5.11 -16.76
N HIS A 493 -30.79 -5.65 -15.60
CA HIS A 493 -31.64 -6.84 -15.50
C HIS A 493 -33.16 -6.52 -15.54
N GLY A 494 -33.53 -5.27 -15.82
CA GLY A 494 -34.92 -4.84 -16.02
C GLY A 494 -35.75 -4.77 -14.73
N HIS A 495 -35.12 -4.35 -13.63
CA HIS A 495 -35.81 -3.96 -12.40
C HIS A 495 -35.68 -2.46 -12.17
N ILE A 496 -36.59 -1.87 -11.39
CA ILE A 496 -36.60 -0.43 -11.09
C ILE A 496 -35.93 -0.22 -9.73
N PRO A 497 -34.74 0.42 -9.61
CA PRO A 497 -34.08 0.57 -8.32
C PRO A 497 -34.86 1.51 -7.39
N CYS A 498 -35.10 1.10 -6.14
CA CYS A 498 -35.89 1.88 -5.17
C CYS A 498 -35.23 3.20 -4.76
N TRP A 499 -33.90 3.32 -4.84
CA TRP A 499 -33.15 4.49 -4.40
C TRP A 499 -32.89 5.51 -5.52
N THR A 500 -33.86 5.66 -6.42
CA THR A 500 -33.89 6.64 -7.52
C THR A 500 -35.08 7.58 -7.29
N PRO A 501 -35.10 8.80 -7.86
CA PRO A 501 -36.24 9.72 -7.66
C PRO A 501 -37.60 9.11 -8.04
N GLU A 502 -37.64 8.33 -9.11
CA GLU A 502 -38.81 7.62 -9.61
C GLU A 502 -39.10 6.38 -8.74
N GLY A 503 -38.09 5.53 -8.51
CA GLY A 503 -38.23 4.31 -7.72
C GLY A 503 -38.63 4.57 -6.26
N LEU A 504 -38.19 5.68 -5.66
CA LEU A 504 -38.57 6.04 -4.29
C LEU A 504 -40.09 6.22 -4.14
N LYS A 505 -40.77 6.73 -5.18
CA LYS A 505 -42.24 6.87 -5.17
C LYS A 505 -42.94 5.53 -5.30
N LEU A 506 -42.35 4.61 -6.06
CA LEU A 506 -42.89 3.27 -6.27
C LEU A 506 -42.65 2.34 -5.08
N CYS A 507 -41.57 2.57 -4.36
CA CYS A 507 -41.19 1.82 -3.18
C CYS A 507 -41.57 2.50 -1.86
N ALA A 508 -42.25 3.65 -1.87
CA ALA A 508 -42.78 4.31 -0.66
C ALA A 508 -44.00 3.54 -0.13
#